data_AF-A0A7X7DKW6-F1
#
_entry.id   AF-A0A7X7DKW6-F1
#
_cell.length_a   1.000
_cell.length_b   1.000
_cell.length_c   1.000
_cell.angle_alpha   90.00
_cell.angle_beta   90.00
_cell.angle_gamma   90.00
#
_symmetry.space_group_name_H-M   'P 1'
#
loop_
_entity.id
_entity.type
_entity.pdbx_description
1 polymer ?
#
loop_
_entity_poly.entity_id
_entity_poly.type
_entity_poly.pdbx_seq_one_letter_code
_entity_poly.pdbx_strand_id
1 'polypeptide(L)'
;MMKKGLLIVNTGNGKGKTTAALGMAFRALGHGMRVCVIQFIKGSWKYGELESAKRFSDLLEFHVMGKGFTWKSENIDEDKAAARDAWDFAKVKISSNEFGLVILDELTYLVKFGMVSEEEIMDILCKRPQNLHVVVTGRYAGEQLIANADLVTQMVAEKHPLKNGIKAQKGVEF
;
A
#
# COMPACT_ATOMS: atom_id res chain seq x y z
N MET A 1 17.95 -4.73 23.30
CA MET A 1 16.97 -4.79 22.19
C MET A 1 17.40 -3.81 21.10
N MET A 2 17.39 -4.23 19.83
CA MET A 2 17.75 -3.37 18.69
C MET A 2 16.51 -2.68 18.12
N LYS A 3 16.63 -1.42 17.70
CA LYS A 3 15.59 -0.68 16.95
C LYS A 3 15.98 -0.67 15.47
N LYS A 4 15.04 -1.03 14.60
CA LYS A 4 15.16 -0.93 13.13
C LYS A 4 13.80 -0.66 12.49
N GLY A 5 13.82 -0.17 11.25
CA GLY A 5 12.68 -0.07 10.36
C GLY A 5 12.15 -1.45 9.99
N LEU A 6 10.83 -1.59 9.96
CA LEU A 6 10.14 -2.87 9.79
C LEU A 6 9.51 -2.97 8.41
N LEU A 7 9.60 -4.14 7.78
CA LEU A 7 8.80 -4.50 6.61
C LEU A 7 7.57 -5.25 7.09
N ILE A 8 6.39 -4.68 6.82
CA ILE A 8 5.10 -5.18 7.29
C ILE A 8 4.24 -5.54 6.09
N VAL A 9 3.58 -6.69 6.12
CA VAL A 9 2.71 -7.15 5.03
C VAL A 9 1.31 -7.42 5.58
N ASN A 10 0.34 -6.65 5.10
CA ASN A 10 -1.08 -6.89 5.36
C ASN A 10 -1.73 -7.52 4.12
N THR A 11 -1.94 -8.84 4.16
CA THR A 11 -2.46 -9.65 3.05
C THR A 11 -3.79 -10.33 3.36
N GLY A 12 -4.29 -11.17 2.47
CA GLY A 12 -5.50 -11.97 2.64
C GLY A 12 -6.77 -11.37 2.02
N ASN A 13 -7.80 -12.21 1.93
CA ASN A 13 -9.05 -11.88 1.21
C ASN A 13 -10.02 -11.02 2.04
N GLY A 14 -9.81 -10.93 3.36
CA GLY A 14 -10.59 -10.12 4.29
C GLY A 14 -10.44 -8.61 4.08
N LYS A 15 -11.46 -7.87 4.54
CA LYS A 15 -11.42 -6.42 4.67
C LYS A 15 -10.46 -6.05 5.81
N GLY A 16 -9.69 -4.99 5.62
CA GLY A 16 -8.91 -4.37 6.70
C GLY A 16 -7.48 -3.97 6.32
N LYS A 17 -6.93 -4.47 5.19
CA LYS A 17 -5.49 -4.38 4.90
C LYS A 17 -5.01 -2.94 4.81
N THR A 18 -5.65 -2.17 3.93
CA THR A 18 -5.43 -0.73 3.74
C THR A 18 -5.73 0.05 5.00
N THR A 19 -6.89 -0.20 5.66
CA THR A 19 -7.26 0.54 6.87
C THR A 19 -6.30 0.28 8.05
N ALA A 20 -5.72 -0.92 8.16
CA ALA A 20 -4.70 -1.22 9.16
C ALA A 20 -3.38 -0.49 8.87
N ALA A 21 -2.97 -0.44 7.60
CA ALA A 21 -1.80 0.35 7.18
C ALA A 21 -2.01 1.85 7.48
N LEU A 22 -3.19 2.39 7.17
CA LEU A 22 -3.55 3.78 7.45
C LEU A 22 -3.68 4.07 8.96
N GLY A 23 -4.12 3.11 9.75
CA GLY A 23 -4.07 3.20 11.22
C GLY A 23 -2.63 3.34 11.74
N MET A 24 -1.68 2.64 11.12
CA MET A 24 -0.25 2.83 11.41
C MET A 24 0.26 4.20 10.94
N ALA A 25 -0.20 4.70 9.79
CA ALA A 25 0.09 6.07 9.37
C ALA A 25 -0.37 7.08 10.41
N PHE A 26 -1.60 6.96 10.90
CA PHE A 26 -2.13 7.85 11.92
C PHE A 26 -1.32 7.81 13.22
N ARG A 27 -0.86 6.62 13.63
CA ARG A 27 0.07 6.47 14.76
C ARG A 27 1.40 7.18 14.51
N ALA A 28 1.99 7.02 13.33
CA ALA A 28 3.26 7.65 12.98
C ALA A 28 3.14 9.19 12.94
N LEU A 29 2.06 9.71 12.35
CA LEU A 29 1.74 11.14 12.30
C LEU A 29 1.58 11.71 13.72
N GLY A 30 0.92 10.98 14.63
CA GLY A 30 0.80 11.37 16.04
C GLY A 30 2.15 11.48 16.78
N HIS A 31 3.21 10.89 16.24
CA HIS A 31 4.59 11.01 16.73
C HIS A 31 5.45 11.98 15.91
N GLY A 32 4.85 12.80 15.03
CA GLY A 32 5.56 13.76 14.19
C GLY A 32 6.41 13.15 13.08
N MET A 33 6.21 11.87 12.75
CA MET A 33 6.92 11.21 11.67
C MET A 33 6.35 11.65 10.31
N ARG A 34 7.22 11.95 9.35
CA ARG A 34 6.80 12.09 7.94
C ARG A 34 6.39 10.74 7.38
N VAL A 35 5.24 10.70 6.71
CA VAL A 35 4.62 9.51 6.13
C VAL A 35 4.38 9.72 4.65
N CYS A 36 4.65 8.70 3.85
CA CYS A 36 4.28 8.67 2.43
C CYS A 36 3.34 7.47 2.19
N VAL A 37 2.20 7.72 1.56
CA VAL A 37 1.26 6.69 1.10
C VAL A 37 1.25 6.70 -0.42
N ILE A 38 1.46 5.55 -1.04
CA ILE A 38 1.41 5.36 -2.48
C ILE A 38 0.40 4.26 -2.78
N GLN A 39 -0.63 4.61 -3.55
CA GLN A 39 -1.67 3.66 -3.95
C GLN A 39 -1.51 3.28 -5.42
N PHE A 40 -1.31 1.97 -5.64
CA PHE A 40 -1.05 1.41 -6.96
C PHE A 40 -2.33 1.05 -7.72
N ILE A 41 -3.42 0.77 -7.00
CA ILE A 41 -4.72 0.45 -7.58
C ILE A 41 -5.79 1.23 -6.82
N LYS A 42 -6.32 2.30 -7.44
CA LYS A 42 -7.69 2.78 -7.21
C LYS A 42 -8.06 3.87 -8.21
N GLY A 43 -9.34 3.86 -8.60
CA GLY A 43 -9.92 4.75 -9.60
C GLY A 43 -10.37 6.11 -9.05
N SER A 44 -11.03 6.88 -9.92
CA SER A 44 -11.48 8.28 -9.77
C SER A 44 -12.50 8.58 -8.64
N TRP A 45 -12.67 7.69 -7.66
CA TRP A 45 -13.61 7.88 -6.56
C TRP A 45 -12.98 8.65 -5.39
N LYS A 46 -13.73 9.63 -4.85
CA LYS A 46 -13.37 10.34 -3.62
C LYS A 46 -13.72 9.48 -2.41
N TYR A 47 -12.74 9.21 -1.56
CA TYR A 47 -12.90 8.48 -0.29
C TYR A 47 -12.26 9.24 0.86
N GLY A 48 -12.69 8.92 2.09
CA GLY A 48 -12.45 9.72 3.29
C GLY A 48 -10.98 9.94 3.64
N GLU A 49 -10.10 9.01 3.26
CA GLU A 49 -8.66 9.09 3.59
C GLU A 49 -7.94 10.18 2.82
N LEU A 50 -8.31 10.46 1.56
CA LEU A 50 -7.76 11.59 0.81
C LEU A 50 -8.15 12.94 1.43
N GLU A 51 -9.39 13.08 1.89
CA GLU A 51 -9.83 14.29 2.57
C GLU A 51 -9.18 14.44 3.95
N SER A 52 -8.95 13.33 4.65
CA SER A 52 -8.23 13.32 5.92
C SER A 52 -6.76 13.69 5.73
N ALA A 53 -6.12 13.23 4.65
CA ALA A 53 -4.72 13.50 4.36
C ALA A 53 -4.40 15.00 4.24
N LYS A 54 -5.34 15.79 3.70
CA LYS A 54 -5.20 17.25 3.60
C LYS A 54 -5.00 17.95 4.95
N ARG A 55 -5.44 17.33 6.06
CA ARG A 55 -5.28 17.88 7.41
C ARG A 55 -3.87 17.69 7.98
N PHE A 56 -3.04 16.88 7.31
CA PHE A 56 -1.68 16.53 7.70
C PHE A 56 -0.69 16.87 6.59
N SER A 57 -0.97 17.88 5.75
CA SER A 57 -0.20 18.15 4.53
C SER A 57 1.28 18.49 4.76
N ASP A 58 1.65 18.84 5.99
CA ASP A 58 3.02 19.07 6.46
C ASP A 58 3.80 17.78 6.74
N LEU A 59 3.10 16.69 7.09
CA LEU A 59 3.71 15.42 7.49
C LEU A 59 3.31 14.23 6.61
N LEU A 60 2.21 14.31 5.86
CA LEU A 60 1.66 13.22 5.06
C LEU A 60 1.67 13.59 3.57
N GLU A 61 2.44 12.82 2.82
CA GLU A 61 2.32 12.76 1.37
C GLU A 61 1.40 11.60 0.97
N PHE A 62 0.39 11.87 0.15
CA PHE A 62 -0.57 10.86 -0.30
C PHE A 62 -0.68 10.88 -1.82
N HIS A 63 -0.18 9.83 -2.46
CA HIS A 63 -0.05 9.70 -3.91
C HIS A 63 -0.95 8.59 -4.44
N VAL A 64 -1.86 8.94 -5.36
CA VAL A 64 -2.71 7.98 -6.08
C VAL A 64 -2.16 7.87 -7.50
N MET A 65 -1.52 6.75 -7.82
CA MET A 65 -0.77 6.61 -9.07
C MET A 65 -1.35 5.59 -10.04
N GLY A 66 -2.32 4.77 -9.60
CA GLY A 66 -3.04 3.88 -10.51
C GLY A 66 -4.10 4.61 -11.34
N LYS A 67 -4.28 4.21 -12.61
CA LYS A 67 -5.46 4.59 -13.42
C LYS A 67 -6.76 3.89 -12.96
N GLY A 68 -6.72 3.19 -11.83
CA GLY A 68 -7.78 2.28 -11.41
C GLY A 68 -7.90 1.12 -12.38
N PHE A 69 -6.84 0.30 -12.48
CA PHE A 69 -6.83 -0.95 -13.25
C PHE A 69 -8.09 -1.74 -12.95
N THR A 70 -9.06 -1.62 -13.83
CA THR A 70 -10.21 -2.49 -13.81
C THR A 70 -9.83 -3.71 -14.62
N TRP A 71 -10.33 -4.86 -14.22
CA TRP A 71 -10.32 -6.13 -14.96
C TRP A 71 -10.93 -6.05 -16.38
N LYS A 72 -11.29 -4.83 -16.82
CA LYS A 72 -11.92 -4.47 -18.09
C LYS A 72 -11.09 -3.47 -18.90
N SER A 73 -9.84 -3.21 -18.52
CA SER A 73 -8.98 -2.29 -19.26
C SER A 73 -8.82 -2.77 -20.69
N GLU A 74 -9.11 -1.90 -21.64
CA GLU A 74 -9.00 -2.18 -23.07
C GLU A 74 -7.54 -2.04 -23.56
N ASN A 75 -6.64 -1.47 -22.73
CA ASN A 75 -5.23 -1.26 -23.07
C ASN A 75 -4.26 -1.70 -21.95
N ILE A 76 -3.84 -2.96 -22.03
CA ILE A 76 -2.92 -3.60 -21.07
C ILE A 76 -1.52 -2.94 -21.04
N ASP A 77 -1.06 -2.38 -22.16
CA ASP A 77 0.29 -1.82 -22.24
C ASP A 77 0.38 -0.46 -21.56
N GLU A 78 -0.63 0.40 -21.71
CA GLU A 78 -0.75 1.65 -20.95
C GLU A 78 -0.82 1.40 -19.43
N ASP A 79 -1.53 0.34 -19.08
CA ASP A 79 -1.67 -0.14 -17.72
C ASP A 79 -0.29 -0.56 -17.17
N LYS A 80 0.45 -1.41 -17.88
CA LYS A 80 1.82 -1.78 -17.46
C LYS A 80 2.75 -0.57 -17.33
N ALA A 81 2.66 0.40 -18.23
CA ALA A 81 3.45 1.62 -18.16
C ALA A 81 3.13 2.44 -16.90
N ALA A 82 1.85 2.68 -16.60
CA ALA A 82 1.44 3.41 -15.40
C ALA A 82 1.87 2.70 -14.11
N ALA A 83 1.80 1.35 -14.08
CA ALA A 83 2.30 0.56 -12.95
C ALA A 83 3.82 0.70 -12.77
N ARG A 84 4.58 0.74 -13.87
CA ARG A 84 6.03 0.97 -13.87
C ARG A 84 6.37 2.37 -13.35
N ASP A 85 5.70 3.40 -13.84
CA ASP A 85 5.89 4.78 -13.37
C ASP A 85 5.58 4.91 -11.87
N ALA A 86 4.49 4.28 -11.40
CA ALA A 86 4.14 4.25 -9.99
C ALA A 86 5.21 3.54 -9.13
N TRP A 87 5.79 2.46 -9.64
CA TRP A 87 6.86 1.74 -8.96
C TRP A 87 8.16 2.54 -8.95
N ASP A 88 8.53 3.17 -10.07
CA ASP A 88 9.71 4.05 -10.16
C ASP A 88 9.61 5.22 -9.18
N PHE A 89 8.44 5.84 -9.07
CA PHE A 89 8.17 6.85 -8.06
C PHE A 89 8.31 6.32 -6.63
N ALA A 90 7.79 5.12 -6.35
CA ALA A 90 7.92 4.50 -5.04
C ALA A 90 9.39 4.23 -4.67
N LYS A 91 10.22 3.78 -5.62
CA LYS A 91 11.66 3.59 -5.41
C LYS A 91 12.35 4.88 -4.95
N VAL A 92 12.02 6.01 -5.59
CA VAL A 92 12.53 7.33 -5.21
C VAL A 92 12.12 7.68 -3.78
N LYS A 93 10.82 7.53 -3.43
CA LYS A 93 10.32 7.85 -2.10
C LYS A 93 10.93 6.98 -1.01
N ILE A 94 11.07 5.67 -1.24
CA ILE A 94 11.71 4.72 -0.31
C ILE A 94 13.17 5.10 -0.06
N SER A 95 13.89 5.50 -1.10
CA SER A 95 15.33 5.78 -1.03
C SER A 95 15.68 7.18 -0.51
N SER A 96 14.69 8.07 -0.39
CA SER A 96 14.88 9.49 -0.09
C SER A 96 15.41 9.81 1.32
N ASN A 97 15.32 8.89 2.28
CA ASN A 97 15.53 9.14 3.72
C ASN A 97 14.62 10.23 4.34
N GLU A 98 13.57 10.67 3.64
CA GLU A 98 12.69 11.74 4.12
C GLU A 98 11.56 11.28 5.05
N PHE A 99 11.24 9.99 5.01
CA PHE A 99 10.05 9.43 5.66
C PHE A 99 10.45 8.45 6.77
N GLY A 100 9.66 8.45 7.85
CA GLY A 100 9.70 7.40 8.86
C GLY A 100 8.84 6.19 8.49
N LEU A 101 7.86 6.38 7.61
CA LEU A 101 6.94 5.33 7.15
C LEU A 101 6.56 5.55 5.68
N VAL A 102 6.67 4.49 4.88
CA VAL A 102 6.13 4.41 3.52
C VAL A 102 5.08 3.30 3.44
N ILE A 103 3.90 3.59 2.91
CA ILE A 103 2.84 2.61 2.66
C ILE A 103 2.72 2.39 1.16
N LEU A 104 2.87 1.13 0.75
CA LEU A 104 2.74 0.65 -0.61
C LEU A 104 1.42 -0.10 -0.73
N ASP A 105 0.34 0.64 -0.91
CA ASP A 105 -1.02 0.13 -0.86
C ASP A 105 -1.41 -0.53 -2.19
N GLU A 106 -1.86 -1.78 -2.10
CA GLU A 106 -2.23 -2.65 -3.22
C GLU A 106 -1.05 -2.99 -4.16
N LEU A 107 0.19 -2.89 -3.68
CA LEU A 107 1.40 -3.21 -4.46
C LEU A 107 1.41 -4.68 -4.95
N THR A 108 0.89 -5.61 -4.15
CA THR A 108 0.94 -7.05 -4.50
C THR A 108 0.23 -7.38 -5.81
N TYR A 109 -0.69 -6.52 -6.26
CA TYR A 109 -1.35 -6.69 -7.54
C TYR A 109 -0.44 -6.42 -8.74
N LEU A 110 0.56 -5.53 -8.62
CA LEU A 110 1.57 -5.33 -9.68
C LEU A 110 2.32 -6.63 -9.96
N VAL A 111 2.67 -7.37 -8.91
CA VAL A 111 3.28 -8.69 -9.01
C VAL A 111 2.28 -9.68 -9.61
N LYS A 112 1.05 -9.73 -9.07
CA LYS A 112 0.02 -10.66 -9.51
C LYS A 112 -0.28 -10.56 -11.01
N PHE A 113 -0.23 -9.35 -11.57
CA PHE A 113 -0.49 -9.09 -12.99
C PHE A 113 0.78 -9.01 -13.85
N GLY A 114 1.96 -9.34 -13.30
CA GLY A 114 3.21 -9.36 -14.05
C GLY A 114 3.67 -7.98 -14.56
N MET A 115 3.28 -6.91 -13.89
CA MET A 115 3.67 -5.53 -14.23
C MET A 115 5.09 -5.23 -13.70
N VAL A 116 5.38 -5.72 -12.50
CA VAL A 116 6.69 -5.63 -11.83
C VAL A 116 6.99 -6.99 -11.20
N SER A 117 8.23 -7.47 -11.28
CA SER A 117 8.60 -8.75 -10.65
C SER A 117 8.72 -8.61 -9.14
N GLU A 118 8.46 -9.71 -8.41
CA GLU A 118 8.66 -9.72 -6.96
C GLU A 118 10.12 -9.49 -6.58
N GLU A 119 11.06 -10.05 -7.37
CA GLU A 119 12.50 -9.84 -7.20
C GLU A 119 12.90 -8.36 -7.24
N GLU A 120 12.37 -7.61 -8.22
CA GLU A 120 12.64 -6.17 -8.33
C GLU A 120 12.12 -5.39 -7.12
N ILE A 121 10.93 -5.76 -6.62
CA ILE A 121 10.38 -5.18 -5.40
C ILE A 121 11.28 -5.49 -4.21
N MET A 122 11.70 -6.73 -4.06
CA MET A 122 12.53 -7.17 -2.95
C MET A 122 13.91 -6.52 -2.95
N ASP A 123 14.52 -6.28 -4.11
CA ASP A 123 15.82 -5.58 -4.20
C ASP A 123 15.76 -4.21 -3.52
N ILE A 124 14.68 -3.47 -3.75
CA ILE A 124 14.47 -2.14 -3.18
C ILE A 124 14.09 -2.22 -1.70
N LEU A 125 13.17 -3.12 -1.35
CA LEU A 125 12.70 -3.25 0.02
C LEU A 125 13.82 -3.71 0.97
N CYS A 126 14.72 -4.58 0.52
CA CYS A 126 15.87 -5.04 1.32
C CYS A 126 16.95 -3.95 1.47
N LYS A 127 17.10 -3.05 0.50
CA LYS A 127 18.09 -1.95 0.51
C LYS A 127 17.56 -0.65 1.12
N ARG A 128 16.28 -0.62 1.53
CA ARG A 128 15.64 0.57 2.13
C ARG A 128 16.45 1.08 3.35
N PRO A 129 16.32 2.39 3.68
CA PRO A 129 16.95 2.94 4.88
C PRO A 129 16.65 2.14 6.16
N GLN A 130 17.67 1.98 7.01
CA GLN A 130 17.57 1.13 8.22
C GLN A 130 16.48 1.57 9.19
N ASN A 131 16.08 2.85 9.19
CA ASN A 131 15.05 3.39 10.07
C ASN A 131 13.68 3.54 9.41
N LEU A 132 13.55 3.20 8.12
CA LEU A 132 12.29 3.33 7.39
C LEU A 132 11.40 2.12 7.64
N HIS A 133 10.19 2.37 8.16
CA HIS A 133 9.12 1.40 8.14
C HIS A 133 8.47 1.36 6.75
N VAL A 134 8.17 0.16 6.26
CA VAL A 134 7.41 -0.05 5.03
C VAL A 134 6.24 -0.97 5.31
N VAL A 135 5.03 -0.57 4.91
CA VAL A 135 3.85 -1.44 4.92
C VAL A 135 3.43 -1.72 3.50
N VAL A 136 3.42 -3.00 3.13
CA VAL A 136 2.86 -3.48 1.87
C VAL A 136 1.46 -4.01 2.14
N THR A 137 0.50 -3.63 1.31
CA THR A 137 -0.85 -4.18 1.37
C THR A 137 -1.23 -4.84 0.05
N GLY A 138 -2.22 -5.73 0.15
CA GLY A 138 -2.96 -6.24 -0.99
C GLY A 138 -3.16 -7.74 -0.90
N ARG A 139 -3.89 -8.30 -1.87
CA ARG A 139 -4.10 -9.76 -1.92
C ARG A 139 -2.91 -10.42 -2.61
N TYR A 140 -2.73 -11.73 -2.41
CA TYR A 140 -1.72 -12.51 -3.15
C TYR A 140 -0.27 -12.04 -2.91
N ALA A 141 0.05 -11.63 -1.67
CA ALA A 141 1.45 -11.41 -1.29
C ALA A 141 2.30 -12.64 -1.64
N GLY A 142 3.39 -12.43 -2.37
CA GLY A 142 4.27 -13.52 -2.84
C GLY A 142 5.14 -14.08 -1.72
N GLU A 143 5.77 -15.22 -2.00
CA GLU A 143 6.52 -15.99 -1.00
C GLU A 143 7.76 -15.24 -0.54
N GLN A 144 8.46 -14.54 -1.44
CA GLN A 144 9.66 -13.78 -1.07
C GLN A 144 9.30 -12.61 -0.18
N LEU A 145 8.22 -11.89 -0.49
CA LEU A 145 7.74 -10.79 0.32
C LEU A 145 7.33 -11.25 1.73
N ILE A 146 6.63 -12.39 1.83
CA ILE A 146 6.24 -12.97 3.12
C ILE A 146 7.48 -13.40 3.92
N ALA A 147 8.42 -14.10 3.29
CA ALA A 147 9.60 -14.64 3.95
C ALA A 147 10.55 -13.55 4.48
N ASN A 148 10.60 -12.40 3.81
CA ASN A 148 11.49 -11.29 4.18
C ASN A 148 10.80 -10.21 5.05
N ALA A 149 9.49 -10.31 5.29
CA ALA A 149 8.78 -9.37 6.13
C ALA A 149 9.05 -9.62 7.62
N ASP A 150 9.18 -8.54 8.38
CA ASP A 150 9.31 -8.60 9.84
C ASP A 150 7.96 -8.91 10.52
N LEU A 151 6.83 -8.56 9.87
CA LEU A 151 5.49 -8.85 10.33
C LEU A 151 4.57 -9.14 9.14
N VAL A 152 3.85 -10.27 9.19
CA VAL A 152 2.82 -10.61 8.21
C VAL A 152 1.49 -10.83 8.92
N THR A 153 0.44 -10.14 8.47
CA THR A 153 -0.93 -10.37 8.92
C THR A 153 -1.78 -10.80 7.73
N GLN A 154 -2.38 -11.99 7.82
CA GLN A 154 -3.36 -12.47 6.84
C GLN A 154 -4.78 -12.19 7.35
N MET A 155 -5.49 -11.32 6.65
CA MET A 155 -6.89 -11.01 6.94
C MET A 155 -7.78 -12.05 6.28
N VAL A 156 -8.44 -12.87 7.11
CA VAL A 156 -9.39 -13.89 6.69
C VAL A 156 -10.81 -13.33 6.76
N ALA A 157 -11.61 -13.57 5.72
CA ALA A 157 -12.97 -13.08 5.61
C ALA A 157 -13.99 -14.00 6.30
N GLU A 158 -13.95 -14.10 7.63
CA GLU A 158 -14.88 -14.92 8.42
C GLU A 158 -16.35 -14.56 8.11
N LYS A 159 -16.66 -13.26 8.09
CA LYS A 159 -17.94 -12.71 7.66
C LYS A 159 -17.70 -11.42 6.89
N HIS A 160 -18.58 -11.11 5.94
CA HIS A 160 -18.55 -9.85 5.20
C HIS A 160 -19.97 -9.38 4.86
N PRO A 161 -20.35 -8.12 5.13
CA PRO A 161 -21.71 -7.61 4.91
C PRO A 161 -22.22 -7.80 3.47
N LEU A 162 -21.32 -7.67 2.49
CA LEU A 162 -21.63 -7.93 1.07
C LEU A 162 -22.25 -9.31 0.82
N LYS A 163 -21.87 -10.36 1.58
CA LYS A 163 -22.47 -11.70 1.46
C LYS A 163 -23.96 -11.71 1.80
N ASN A 164 -24.42 -10.72 2.56
CA ASN A 164 -25.81 -10.52 2.93
C ASN A 164 -26.48 -9.41 2.08
N GLY A 165 -25.88 -9.01 0.95
CA GLY A 165 -26.42 -7.99 0.05
C GLY A 165 -26.27 -6.54 0.55
N ILE A 166 -25.56 -6.30 1.65
CA ILE A 166 -25.31 -4.96 2.16
C ILE A 166 -24.25 -4.29 1.28
N LYS A 167 -24.62 -3.16 0.67
CA LYS A 167 -23.77 -2.38 -0.23
C LYS A 167 -22.71 -1.60 0.57
N ALA A 168 -21.66 -1.17 -0.13
CA ALA A 168 -20.61 -0.31 0.43
C ALA A 168 -21.20 1.00 1.00
N GLN A 169 -20.71 1.42 2.16
CA GLN A 169 -21.19 2.57 2.91
C GLN A 169 -20.07 3.58 3.16
N LYS A 170 -20.45 4.86 3.12
CA LYS A 170 -19.56 5.97 3.46
C LYS A 170 -19.09 5.86 4.92
N GLY A 171 -17.79 6.01 5.14
CA GLY A 171 -17.12 5.86 6.44
C GLY A 171 -16.78 4.41 6.82
N VAL A 172 -17.16 3.42 6.00
CA VAL A 172 -16.86 1.99 6.26
C VAL A 172 -16.06 1.38 5.12
N GLU A 173 -16.52 1.53 3.88
CA GLU A 173 -15.83 1.05 2.67
C GLU A 173 -15.11 2.16 1.90
N PHE A 174 -15.60 3.40 1.99
CA PHE A 174 -15.05 4.59 1.31
C PHE A 174 -15.38 5.89 2.06
#